data_AF-A0A1C3P6A9-F1
#
_entry.id   AF-A0A1C3P6A9-F1
#
_cell.length_a   1.000
_cell.length_b   1.000
_cell.length_c   1.000
_cell.angle_alpha   90.00
_cell.angle_beta   90.00
_cell.angle_gamma   90.00
#
_symmetry.space_group_name_H-M   'P 1'
#
loop_
_entity.id
_entity.type
_entity.pdbx_description
1 polymer ?
#
loop_
_entity_poly.entity_id
_entity_poly.type
_entity_poly.pdbx_seq_one_letter_code
_entity_poly.pdbx_strand_id
1 'polypeptide(L)'
;MSESADVGIIQVRDVDPTTLAVLRERARSLGQSLSGYLRDLMDADAATETNAEVIARIARDREPVELTMDDILAARDEGRR
;
A
#
# COMPACT_ATOMS: atom_id res chain seq x y z
N MET A 1 12.75 -22.56 -5.03
CA MET A 1 13.52 -21.33 -5.29
C MET A 1 13.30 -20.45 -4.08
N SER A 2 14.29 -20.31 -3.19
CA SER A 2 14.16 -19.40 -2.06
C SER A 2 14.20 -17.98 -2.60
N GLU A 3 13.13 -17.20 -2.43
CA GLU A 3 13.22 -15.75 -2.46
C GLU A 3 14.20 -15.36 -1.35
N SER A 4 15.45 -15.08 -1.72
CA SER A 4 16.28 -14.26 -0.86
C SER A 4 15.58 -12.92 -0.78
N ALA A 5 15.17 -12.51 0.43
CA ALA A 5 14.74 -11.14 0.67
C ALA A 5 15.88 -10.23 0.19
N ASP A 6 15.67 -9.54 -0.93
CA ASP A 6 16.70 -8.73 -1.55
C ASP A 6 16.92 -7.49 -0.67
N VAL A 7 18.03 -7.47 0.07
CA VAL A 7 18.38 -6.34 0.94
C VAL A 7 19.19 -5.35 0.12
N GLY A 8 18.53 -4.27 -0.30
CA GLY A 8 19.13 -3.21 -1.09
C GLY A 8 19.41 -1.92 -0.30
N ILE A 9 20.33 -1.11 -0.83
CA ILE A 9 20.53 0.28 -0.39
C ILE A 9 19.90 1.21 -1.42
N ILE A 10 18.98 2.07 -0.99
CA ILE A 10 18.37 3.10 -1.84
C ILE A 10 19.10 4.43 -1.60
N GLN A 11 19.59 5.04 -2.69
CA GLN A 11 20.15 6.40 -2.67
C GLN A 11 19.17 7.35 -3.36
N VAL A 12 18.64 8.32 -2.61
CA VAL A 12 17.82 9.41 -3.16
C VAL A 12 18.73 10.61 -3.45
N ARG A 13 18.75 11.07 -4.69
CA ARG A 13 19.58 12.20 -5.15
C ARG A 13 18.76 13.47 -5.25
N ASP A 14 19.45 14.60 -5.16
CA ASP A 14 18.90 15.94 -5.43
C ASP A 14 17.64 16.27 -4.61
N VAL A 15 17.61 15.80 -3.35
CA VAL A 15 16.53 16.11 -2.42
C VAL A 15 16.61 17.58 -2.05
N ASP A 16 15.50 18.30 -2.24
CA ASP A 16 15.40 19.71 -1.87
C ASP A 16 15.83 19.91 -0.40
N PRO A 17 16.73 20.87 -0.10
CA PRO A 17 17.25 21.07 1.25
C PRO A 17 16.16 21.34 2.30
N THR A 18 15.06 22.00 1.91
CA THR A 18 13.95 22.31 2.81
C THR A 18 13.17 21.04 3.16
N THR A 19 12.93 20.17 2.18
CA THR A 19 12.33 18.85 2.38
C THR A 19 13.21 18.00 3.31
N LEU A 20 14.52 17.97 3.06
CA LEU A 20 15.46 17.22 3.90
C LEU A 20 15.47 17.71 5.36
N ALA A 21 15.37 19.03 5.58
CA ALA A 21 15.30 19.60 6.91
C ALA A 21 14.03 19.17 7.66
N VAL A 22 12.88 19.21 6.99
CA VAL A 22 11.60 18.76 7.56
C VAL A 22 11.66 17.29 7.96
N LEU A 23 12.19 16.43 7.08
CA LEU A 23 12.28 14.98 7.34
C LEU A 23 13.23 14.67 8.51
N ARG A 24 14.37 15.39 8.61
CA ARG A 24 15.29 15.26 9.74
C ARG A 24 14.65 15.65 11.06
N GLU A 25 13.89 16.75 11.06
CA GLU A 25 13.22 17.21 12.28
C GLU A 25 12.15 16.20 12.74
N ARG A 26 11.38 15.64 11.81
CA ARG A 26 10.40 14.57 12.10
C ARG A 26 11.07 13.31 12.64
N ALA A 27 12.17 12.86 12.03
CA ALA A 27 12.92 11.71 12.54
C ALA A 27 13.44 12.00 13.97
N ARG A 28 13.96 13.20 14.21
CA ARG A 28 14.46 13.64 15.52
C ARG A 28 13.37 13.69 16.58
N SER A 29 12.17 14.20 16.25
CA SER A 29 11.05 14.27 17.21
C SER A 29 10.56 12.89 17.63
N LEU A 30 10.75 11.87 16.77
CA LEU A 30 10.47 10.46 17.06
C LEU A 30 11.67 9.72 17.70
N GLY A 31 12.81 10.38 17.91
CA GLY A 31 14.03 9.74 18.44
C GLY A 31 14.67 8.74 17.47
N GLN A 32 14.36 8.84 16.18
CA GLN A 32 14.85 7.94 15.13
C GLN A 32 15.98 8.56 14.32
N SER A 33 16.81 7.71 13.70
CA SER A 33 17.69 8.16 12.63
C SER A 33 16.86 8.50 11.38
N LEU A 34 17.37 9.40 10.53
CA LEU A 34 16.69 9.74 9.27
C LEU A 34 16.48 8.48 8.40
N SER A 35 17.47 7.60 8.31
CA SER A 35 17.36 6.37 7.53
C SER A 35 16.32 5.39 8.08
N GLY A 36 16.17 5.31 9.40
CA GLY A 36 15.11 4.51 10.02
C GLY A 36 13.74 5.08 9.72
N TYR A 37 13.55 6.38 9.94
CA TYR A 37 12.30 7.08 9.64
C TYR A 37 11.87 6.94 8.17
N LEU A 38 12.81 7.09 7.23
CA LEU A 38 12.52 6.93 5.81
C LEU A 38 12.17 5.48 5.45
N ARG A 39 12.82 4.49 6.09
CA ARG A 39 12.46 3.08 5.90
C ARG A 39 11.02 2.84 6.34
N ASP A 40 10.65 3.30 7.53
CA ASP A 40 9.29 3.14 8.04
C ASP A 40 8.25 3.77 7.12
N LEU A 41 8.56 4.94 6.53
CA LEU A 41 7.70 5.57 5.52
C LEU A 41 7.57 4.74 4.24
N MET A 42 8.68 4.18 3.74
CA MET A 42 8.67 3.32 2.55
C MET A 42 7.91 2.03 2.80
N ASP A 43 8.08 1.41 3.98
CA ASP A 43 7.38 0.19 4.37
C ASP A 43 5.87 0.46 4.53
N ALA A 44 5.48 1.59 5.11
CA ALA A 44 4.09 1.99 5.24
C ALA A 44 3.41 2.25 3.89
N ASP A 45 4.11 2.90 2.97
CA ASP A 45 3.64 3.14 1.60
C ASP A 45 3.47 1.81 0.84
N ALA A 46 4.48 0.93 0.89
CA ALA A 46 4.45 -0.37 0.22
C ALA A 46 3.45 -1.36 0.82
N ALA A 47 3.09 -1.23 2.10
CA ALA A 47 2.09 -2.08 2.74
C ALA A 47 0.66 -1.82 2.24
N THR A 48 0.41 -0.67 1.60
CA THR A 48 -0.92 -0.31 1.10
C THR A 48 -1.01 -0.61 -0.39
N GLU A 49 -1.81 -1.60 -0.77
CA GLU A 49 -2.09 -1.86 -2.19
C GLU A 49 -2.81 -0.66 -2.81
N THR A 50 -2.36 -0.25 -3.99
CA THR A 50 -3.09 0.68 -4.83
C THR A 50 -4.39 0.05 -5.34
N ASN A 51 -5.38 0.88 -5.70
CA ASN A 51 -6.62 0.39 -6.32
C ASN A 51 -6.35 -0.47 -7.56
N ALA A 52 -5.33 -0.10 -8.35
CA ALA A 52 -4.94 -0.86 -9.53
C ALA A 52 -4.44 -2.26 -9.17
N GLU A 53 -3.60 -2.38 -8.13
CA GLU A 53 -3.12 -3.66 -7.63
C GLU A 53 -4.25 -4.49 -7.02
N VAL A 54 -5.18 -3.86 -6.29
CA VAL A 54 -6.38 -4.53 -5.76
C VAL A 54 -7.24 -5.10 -6.90
N ILE A 55 -7.49 -4.32 -7.96
CA ILE A 55 -8.26 -4.76 -9.13
C ILE A 55 -7.54 -5.90 -9.84
N ALA A 56 -6.24 -5.77 -10.08
CA ALA A 56 -5.43 -6.80 -10.71
C ALA A 56 -5.42 -8.10 -9.89
N ARG A 57 -5.32 -7.99 -8.56
CA ARG A 57 -5.44 -9.13 -7.64
C ARG A 57 -6.80 -9.79 -7.74
N ILE A 58 -7.89 -9.01 -7.70
CA ILE A 58 -9.25 -9.56 -7.83
C ILE A 58 -9.41 -10.31 -9.15
N ALA A 59 -8.97 -9.72 -10.26
CA ALA A 59 -9.07 -10.32 -11.58
C ALA A 59 -8.24 -11.61 -11.72
N ARG A 60 -7.12 -11.72 -10.99
CA ARG A 60 -6.26 -12.91 -11.00
C ARG A 60 -6.76 -14.02 -10.06
N ASP A 61 -7.20 -13.65 -8.86
CA ASP A 61 -7.36 -14.58 -7.75
C ASP A 61 -8.83 -14.99 -7.50
N ARG A 62 -9.80 -14.30 -8.12
CA ARG A 62 -11.22 -14.62 -7.94
C ARG A 62 -11.83 -15.14 -9.23
N GLU A 63 -12.61 -16.21 -9.09
CA GLU A 63 -13.50 -16.68 -10.15
C GLU A 63 -14.55 -15.59 -10.45
N PRO A 64 -14.79 -15.25 -11.73
CA PRO A 64 -15.87 -14.35 -12.10
C PRO A 64 -17.21 -14.87 -11.57
N VAL A 65 -17.99 -13.98 -10.95
CA VAL A 65 -19.35 -14.31 -10.53
C VAL A 65 -20.32 -13.85 -11.60
N GLU A 66 -21.02 -14.79 -12.21
CA GLU A 66 -22.15 -14.50 -13.09
C GLU A 66 -23.36 -14.13 -12.21
N LEU A 67 -23.60 -12.83 -12.04
CA LEU A 67 -24.78 -12.30 -11.36
C LEU A 67 -25.67 -11.58 -12.36
N THR A 68 -26.95 -11.91 -12.35
CA THR A 68 -27.96 -11.17 -13.10
C THR A 68 -28.52 -10.03 -12.25
N MET A 69 -29.20 -9.08 -12.89
CA MET A 69 -29.87 -8.00 -12.16
C MET A 69 -30.99 -8.52 -11.25
N ASP A 70 -31.63 -9.63 -11.62
CA ASP A 70 -32.69 -10.25 -10.83
C ASP A 70 -32.12 -10.83 -9.51
N ASP A 71 -30.92 -11.41 -9.53
CA ASP A 71 -30.23 -11.92 -8.33
C ASP A 71 -29.93 -10.80 -7.33
N ILE A 72 -29.53 -9.63 -7.83
CA ILE A 72 -29.25 -8.45 -7.00
C ILE A 72 -30.54 -7.93 -6.34
N LEU A 73 -31.63 -7.85 -7.10
CA LEU A 73 -32.92 -7.40 -6.59
C LEU A 73 -33.48 -8.37 -5.55
N ALA A 74 -33.35 -9.68 -5.78
CA ALA A 74 -33.76 -10.71 -4.82
C ALA A 74 -33.00 -10.60 -3.49
N ALA A 75 -31.67 -10.43 -3.53
CA ALA A 75 -30.85 -10.25 -2.33
C ALA A 75 -31.21 -8.98 -1.53
N ARG A 76 -31.51 -7.88 -2.23
CA ARG A 76 -31.96 -6.62 -1.59
C ARG A 76 -33.29 -6.78 -0.87
N ASP A 77 -34.22 -7.53 -1.46
CA ASP A 77 -35.55 -7.73 -0.90
C ASP A 77 -35.51 -8.69 0.30
N GLU A 78 -34.63 -9.69 0.28
CA GLU A 78 -34.40 -10.59 1.42
C GLU A 78 -33.81 -9.85 2.63
N GLY A 79 -32.83 -8.96 2.44
CA GLY A 79 -32.26 -8.16 3.54
C GLY A 79 -33.21 -7.14 4.17
N ARG A 80 -34.43 -6.99 3.64
CA ARG A 80 -35.49 -6.11 4.17
C ARG A 80 -36.61 -6.85 4.90
N ARG A 81 -36.55 -8.18 4.98
CA ARG A 81 -37.42 -9.01 5.82
C ARG A 81 -36.79 -9.20 7.20
#